data_AF-A0A554XGF0-F1
#
_entry.id   AF-A0A554XGF0-F1
#
_cell.length_a   1.000
_cell.length_b   1.000
_cell.length_c   1.000
_cell.angle_alpha   90.00
_cell.angle_beta   90.00
_cell.angle_gamma   90.00
#
_symmetry.space_group_name_H-M   'P 1'
#
loop_
_entity.id
_entity.type
_entity.pdbx_description
1 polymer ?
#
loop_
_entity_poly.entity_id
_entity_poly.type
_entity_poly.pdbx_seq_one_letter_code
_entity_poly.pdbx_strand_id
1 'polypeptide(L)' 'MWPMISVHGCKFATREQARQAVMDWIAFYNHRRPHSSLGYLSPMQYEQRWYEAQRKKAA' A
#
# COMPACT_ATOMS: atom_id res chain seq x y z
N MET A 1 10.40 -24.59 -19.51
CA MET A 1 10.10 -23.21 -19.95
C MET A 1 8.85 -22.74 -19.21
N TRP A 2 8.99 -21.97 -18.15
CA TRP A 2 7.83 -21.32 -17.50
C TRP A 2 8.22 -19.92 -17.02
N PRO A 3 7.86 -18.86 -17.77
CA PRO A 3 7.85 -17.51 -17.25
C PRO A 3 6.38 -17.08 -17.15
N MET A 4 5.64 -17.62 -16.18
CA MET A 4 4.34 -17.07 -15.85
C MET A 4 4.40 -16.50 -14.44
N ILE A 5 4.94 -15.29 -14.35
CA ILE A 5 4.86 -14.49 -13.14
C ILE A 5 3.40 -14.05 -13.03
N SER A 6 2.74 -14.38 -11.93
CA SER A 6 1.33 -14.02 -11.71
C SER A 6 1.12 -13.37 -10.35
N VAL A 7 0.27 -12.35 -10.31
CA VAL A 7 -0.17 -11.67 -9.07
C VAL A 7 -1.68 -11.53 -9.17
N HIS A 8 -2.43 -12.03 -8.18
CA HIS A 8 -3.90 -12.01 -8.14
C HIS A 8 -4.60 -12.60 -9.39
N GLY A 9 -4.00 -13.61 -10.02
CA GLY A 9 -4.55 -14.23 -11.23
C GLY A 9 -4.22 -13.50 -12.54
N CYS A 10 -3.65 -12.29 -12.47
CA CYS A 10 -3.09 -11.61 -13.63
C CYS A 10 -1.76 -12.24 -14.01
N LYS A 11 -1.64 -12.69 -15.27
CA LYS A 11 -0.38 -13.19 -15.84
C LYS A 11 0.40 -12.02 -16.43
N PHE A 12 1.65 -11.88 -16.04
CA PHE A 12 2.55 -10.88 -16.60
C PHE A 12 3.49 -11.52 -17.62
N ALA A 13 3.69 -10.83 -18.75
CA ALA A 13 4.60 -11.28 -19.78
C ALA A 13 6.06 -11.07 -19.37
N THR A 14 6.33 -10.06 -18.53
CA THR A 14 7.67 -9.73 -18.04
C THR A 14 7.71 -9.52 -16.53
N ARG A 15 8.91 -9.64 -15.96
CA ARG A 15 9.17 -9.39 -14.53
C ARG A 15 8.93 -7.93 -14.18
N GLU A 16 9.24 -7.02 -15.09
CA GLU A 16 9.07 -5.57 -14.96
C GLU A 16 7.58 -5.21 -14.82
N GLN A 17 6.70 -5.85 -15.62
CA GLN A 17 5.26 -5.65 -15.51
C GLN A 17 4.72 -6.12 -14.15
N ALA A 18 5.17 -7.29 -13.67
CA ALA A 18 4.78 -7.78 -12.36
C ALA A 18 5.27 -6.84 -11.24
N ARG A 19 6.51 -6.32 -11.36
CA ARG A 19 7.06 -5.34 -10.42
C ARG A 19 6.21 -4.08 -10.38
N GLN A 20 5.82 -3.55 -11.54
CA GLN A 20 5.00 -2.35 -11.61
C GLN A 20 3.63 -2.58 -10.94
N ALA A 21 2.97 -3.70 -11.24
CA ALA A 21 1.69 -4.04 -10.61
C ALA A 21 1.78 -4.15 -9.08
N VAL A 22 2.88 -4.72 -8.56
CA VAL A 22 3.13 -4.76 -7.11
C VAL A 22 3.33 -3.36 -6.54
N MET A 23 4.11 -2.50 -7.21
CA MET A 23 4.34 -1.13 -6.75
C MET A 23 3.04 -0.30 -6.74
N ASP A 24 2.23 -0.44 -7.78
CA ASP A 24 0.92 0.23 -7.87
C ASP A 24 -0.01 -0.26 -6.76
N TRP A 25 0.01 -1.56 -6.46
CA TRP A 25 -0.76 -2.14 -5.37
C TRP A 25 -0.29 -1.62 -3.99
N ILE A 26 1.02 -1.54 -3.75
CA ILE A 26 1.59 -0.99 -2.51
C ILE A 26 1.18 0.48 -2.34
N ALA A 27 1.27 1.28 -3.42
CA ALA A 27 0.87 2.67 -3.39
C ALA A 27 -0.63 2.82 -3.06
N PHE A 28 -1.49 2.03 -3.71
CA PHE A 28 -2.91 1.98 -3.37
C PHE A 28 -3.15 1.60 -1.91
N TYR A 29 -2.48 0.54 -1.42
CA TYR A 29 -2.63 0.04 -0.07
C TYR A 29 -2.27 1.11 0.97
N ASN A 30 -1.10 1.73 0.82
CA ASN A 30 -0.59 2.70 1.79
C ASN A 30 -1.40 4.00 1.81
N HIS A 31 -1.84 4.49 0.64
CA HIS A 31 -2.47 5.81 0.53
C HIS A 31 -3.99 5.76 0.62
N ARG A 32 -4.63 4.73 0.09
CA ARG A 32 -6.08 4.75 -0.19
C ARG A 32 -6.87 3.62 0.46
N ARG A 33 -6.26 2.49 0.83
CA ARG A 33 -7.01 1.36 1.38
C ARG A 33 -7.50 1.68 2.80
N PRO A 34 -8.83 1.74 3.05
CA PRO A 34 -9.33 1.93 4.40
C PRO A 34 -9.19 0.63 5.21
N HIS A 35 -8.79 0.77 6.46
CA HIS A 35 -8.68 -0.35 7.39
C HIS A 35 -9.58 -0.12 8.61
N SER A 36 -10.49 -1.06 8.91
CA SER A 36 -11.45 -0.92 10.01
C SER A 36 -10.76 -0.78 11.37
N SER A 37 -9.66 -1.51 11.61
CA SER A 37 -8.86 -1.36 12.84
C SER A 37 -8.15 -0.01 12.97
N LEU A 38 -8.00 0.75 11.87
CA LEU A 38 -7.45 2.11 11.87
C LEU A 38 -8.56 3.17 11.85
N GLY A 39 -9.81 2.79 12.13
CA GLY A 39 -10.94 3.71 12.07
C GLY A 39 -11.28 4.16 10.65
N TYR A 40 -11.12 3.27 9.67
CA TYR A 40 -11.31 3.54 8.23
C TYR A 40 -10.32 4.53 7.62
N LEU A 41 -9.17 4.74 8.27
CA LEU A 41 -8.05 5.47 7.70
C LEU A 41 -7.17 4.55 6.85
N SER A 42 -6.47 5.15 5.88
CA SER A 42 -5.34 4.49 5.26
C SER A 42 -4.14 4.45 6.20
N PRO A 43 -3.20 3.50 6.01
CA PRO A 43 -1.98 3.42 6.81
C PRO A 43 -1.23 4.76 6.92
N MET A 44 -1.07 5.47 5.81
CA MET A 44 -0.39 6.78 5.82
C MET A 44 -1.19 7.85 6.57
N GLN A 45 -2.51 7.88 6.44
CA GLN A 45 -3.33 8.82 7.18
C GLN A 45 -3.28 8.55 8.69
N TYR A 46 -3.25 7.29 9.08
CA TYR A 46 -3.09 6.89 10.47
C TYR A 46 -1.74 7.34 11.03
N GLU A 47 -0.64 7.07 10.30
CA GLU A 47 0.71 7.48 10.70
C GLU A 47 0.84 9.01 10.80
N GLN A 48 0.29 9.75 9.83
CA GLN A 48 0.27 11.21 9.84
C GLN A 48 -0.43 11.77 11.09
N ARG A 49 -1.62 11.24 11.42
CA ARG A 49 -2.36 11.65 12.63
C ARG A 49 -1.58 11.31 13.89
N TRP A 50 -0.86 10.19 13.91
CA TRP A 50 -0.03 9.82 15.03
C TRP A 50 1.10 10.85 15.23
N TYR A 51 1.84 11.22 14.19
CA TYR A 51 2.89 12.25 14.29
C TYR A 51 2.33 13.62 14.71
N GLU A 52 1.18 14.03 14.19
CA GLU A 52 0.53 15.28 14.59
C GLU A 52 0.13 15.28 16.07
N ALA A 53 -0.38 14.15 16.58
CA ALA A 53 -0.70 13.99 17.99
C ALA A 53 0.56 14.05 18.87
N GLN A 54 1.67 13.44 18.44
CA GLN A 54 2.95 13.53 19.17
C GLN A 54 3.48 14.97 19.20
N ARG A 55 3.43 15.68 18.06
CA ARG A 55 3.85 17.09 17.98
C ARG A 55 3.04 17.99 18.91
N LYS A 56 1.73 17.78 19.00
CA LYS A 56 0.86 18.54 19.92
C LYS A 56 1.12 18.24 21.40
N LYS A 57 1.61 17.05 21.73
CA LYS A 57 1.97 16.69 23.11
C LYS A 57 3.32 17.26 23.54
N ALA A 58 4.21 17.51 22.59
CA ALA A 58 5.55 18.05 22.83
C ALA A 58 5.59 19.60 22.82
N ALA A 59 4.47 20.24 22.52
CA ALA A 59 4.28 21.70 22.53
C ALA A 59 3.49 22.12 23.77
#